data_AF-A0A4Q2QN57-F1
#
_entry.id   AF-A0A4Q2QN57-F1
#
_cell.length_a   1.000
_cell.length_b   1.000
_cell.length_c   1.000
_cell.angle_alpha   90.00
_cell.angle_beta   90.00
_cell.angle_gamma   90.00
#
_symmetry.space_group_name_H-M   'P 1'
#
loop_
_entity.id
_entity.type
_entity.pdbx_description
1 polymer ?
#
loop_
_entity_poly.entity_id
_entity_poly.type
_entity_poly.pdbx_seq_one_letter_code
_entity_poly.pdbx_strand_id
1 'polypeptide(L)'
;FWVVDQNNKVLVGPRAPIPPDGTRRPILVNGAEVGAVIASPVERLTRNTDINFDKQQRQTSWLIVALATLLAALATFLLARGLLAPVKRLVDGTHKLAAGDFTTRVTPTSEDELGKLAQDFNQLASTLEKN
;
A
#
# COMPACT_ATOMS: atom_id res chain seq x y z
N PHE A 1 3.95 -38.06 21.93
CA PHE A 1 2.83 -38.62 22.69
C PHE A 1 3.36 -39.18 24.00
N TRP A 2 2.53 -39.22 25.04
CA TRP A 2 2.82 -39.82 26.34
C TRP A 2 1.83 -40.95 26.60
N VAL A 3 2.25 -41.95 27.34
CA VAL A 3 1.39 -42.99 27.91
C VAL A 3 1.54 -42.89 29.43
N VAL A 4 0.42 -42.74 30.12
CA VAL A 4 0.37 -42.61 31.57
C VAL A 4 -0.44 -43.73 32.21
N ASP A 5 -0.10 -44.08 33.45
CA ASP A 5 -0.91 -44.98 34.28
C ASP A 5 -2.12 -44.26 34.91
N GLN A 6 -2.88 -44.97 35.75
CA GLN A 6 -4.03 -44.44 36.49
C GLN A 6 -3.67 -43.29 37.46
N ASN A 7 -2.42 -43.20 37.89
CA ASN A 7 -1.91 -42.16 38.79
C ASN A 7 -1.23 -41.00 38.03
N ASN A 8 -1.44 -40.92 36.71
CA ASN A 8 -0.79 -39.95 35.80
C ASN A 8 0.74 -40.04 35.78
N LYS A 9 1.33 -41.16 36.18
CA LYS A 9 2.77 -41.40 36.04
C LYS A 9 3.08 -41.77 34.59
N VAL A 10 4.03 -41.07 33.98
CA VAL A 10 4.49 -41.35 32.61
C VAL A 10 5.18 -42.71 32.58
N LEU A 11 4.62 -43.63 31.79
CA LEU A 11 5.21 -44.95 31.49
C LEU A 11 6.05 -44.89 30.22
N VAL A 12 5.58 -44.17 29.19
CA VAL A 12 6.26 -44.04 27.88
C VAL A 12 6.08 -42.61 27.35
N GLY A 13 7.15 -41.98 26.86
CA GLY A 13 7.08 -40.66 26.23
C GLY A 13 8.31 -39.78 26.50
N PRO A 14 8.33 -38.55 25.96
CA PRO A 14 9.38 -37.57 26.24
C PRO A 14 9.48 -37.25 27.74
N ARG A 15 10.69 -36.90 28.21
CA ARG A 15 10.94 -36.41 29.59
C ARG A 15 10.37 -35.01 29.87
N ALA A 16 9.77 -34.37 28.86
CA ALA A 16 9.10 -33.09 29.01
C ALA A 16 7.75 -33.26 29.74
N PRO A 17 7.27 -32.22 30.45
CA PRO A 17 5.93 -32.23 31.05
C PRO A 17 4.85 -32.54 30.01
N ILE A 18 3.82 -33.26 30.45
CA ILE A 18 2.63 -33.55 29.63
C ILE A 18 1.95 -32.22 29.28
N PRO A 19 1.68 -31.92 27.99
CA PRO A 19 0.95 -30.72 27.61
C PRO A 19 -0.44 -30.69 28.25
N PRO A 20 -0.85 -29.59 28.91
CA PRO A 20 -2.16 -29.50 29.54
C PRO A 20 -3.31 -29.58 28.52
N ASP A 21 -3.06 -29.13 27.29
CA ASP A 21 -4.01 -29.16 26.17
C ASP A 21 -3.89 -30.44 25.30
N GLY A 22 -3.19 -31.47 25.80
CA GLY A 22 -3.02 -32.73 25.09
C GLY A 22 -4.31 -33.55 25.03
N THR A 23 -4.65 -34.07 23.86
CA THR A 23 -5.80 -34.95 23.70
C THR A 23 -5.54 -36.27 24.43
N ARG A 24 -6.29 -36.53 25.51
CA ARG A 24 -6.22 -37.76 26.32
C ARG A 24 -7.19 -38.81 25.78
N ARG A 25 -6.69 -40.00 25.45
CA ARG A 25 -7.50 -41.17 25.08
C ARG A 25 -7.29 -42.28 26.11
N PRO A 26 -8.32 -42.76 26.81
CA PRO A 26 -8.18 -43.81 27.81
C PRO A 26 -7.84 -45.15 27.15
N ILE A 27 -7.04 -45.95 27.85
CA ILE A 27 -6.74 -47.35 27.52
C ILE A 27 -7.60 -48.21 28.43
N LEU A 28 -8.50 -48.99 27.84
CA LEU A 28 -9.44 -49.86 28.55
C LEU A 28 -9.02 -51.33 28.41
N VAL A 29 -8.99 -52.06 29.52
CA VAL A 29 -8.79 -53.52 29.56
C VAL A 29 -9.96 -54.12 30.32
N ASN A 30 -10.73 -55.01 29.68
CA ASN A 30 -11.96 -55.57 30.25
C ASN A 30 -12.96 -54.52 30.75
N GLY A 31 -13.01 -53.35 30.10
CA GLY A 31 -13.87 -52.22 30.49
C GLY A 31 -13.34 -51.35 31.63
N ALA A 32 -12.21 -51.70 32.24
CA ALA A 32 -11.54 -50.88 33.26
C ALA A 32 -10.44 -50.01 32.63
N GLU A 33 -10.40 -48.73 32.99
CA GLU A 33 -9.33 -47.81 32.56
C GLU A 33 -8.03 -48.15 33.28
N VAL A 34 -6.98 -48.53 32.55
CA VAL A 34 -5.65 -48.86 33.10
C VAL A 34 -4.63 -47.73 32.89
N GLY A 35 -4.99 -46.71 32.11
CA GLY A 35 -4.11 -45.59 31.76
C GLY A 35 -4.65 -44.80 30.60
N ALA A 36 -3.84 -43.89 30.05
CA ALA A 36 -4.23 -43.10 28.88
C ALA A 36 -3.05 -42.76 27.97
N VAL A 37 -3.34 -42.63 26.67
CA VAL A 37 -2.43 -42.05 25.69
C VAL A 37 -2.75 -40.56 25.54
N ILE A 38 -1.74 -39.71 25.66
CA ILE A 38 -1.84 -38.26 25.53
C ILE A 38 -1.04 -37.84 24.29
N ALA A 39 -1.74 -37.34 23.28
CA ALA A 39 -1.09 -36.79 22.08
C ALA A 39 -0.81 -35.30 22.28
N SER A 40 0.35 -34.83 21.81
CA SER A 40 0.59 -33.39 21.70
C SER A 40 -0.45 -32.81 20.74
N PRO A 41 -1.08 -31.67 21.05
CA PRO A 41 -1.99 -31.01 20.12
C PRO A 41 -1.20 -30.59 18.88
N VAL A 42 -1.61 -31.09 17.71
CA VAL A 42 -0.99 -30.75 16.40
C VAL A 42 -1.39 -29.34 15.95
N GLU A 43 -2.48 -28.80 16.48
CA GLU A 43 -3.07 -27.51 16.09
C GLU A 43 -2.26 -26.24 16.42
N ARG A 44 -1.08 -26.30 17.06
CA ARG A 44 -0.28 -25.09 17.35
C ARG A 44 0.79 -24.74 16.31
N LEU A 45 0.86 -25.47 15.19
CA LEU A 45 1.60 -24.99 14.01
C LEU A 45 0.78 -24.07 13.10
N THR A 46 -0.54 -23.97 13.30
CA THR A 46 -1.44 -23.19 12.43
C THR A 46 -2.27 -22.12 13.14
N ARG A 47 -2.15 -21.96 14.47
CA ARG A 47 -2.95 -20.95 15.21
C ARG A 47 -2.17 -19.94 16.07
N ASN A 48 -0.85 -19.96 16.00
CA ASN A 48 0.01 -18.98 16.69
C ASN A 48 0.69 -17.97 15.73
N THR A 49 0.24 -17.88 14.48
CA THR A 49 0.55 -16.73 13.60
C THR A 49 -0.52 -15.64 13.62
N ASP A 50 -1.63 -15.78 14.35
CA ASP A 50 -2.82 -14.95 14.04
C ASP A 50 -3.20 -13.88 15.07
N ILE A 51 -2.34 -13.52 16.04
CA ILE A 51 -2.70 -12.43 16.98
C ILE A 51 -1.58 -11.43 17.32
N ASN A 52 -0.50 -11.42 16.54
CA ASN A 52 0.37 -10.24 16.37
C ASN A 52 0.53 -9.83 14.88
N PHE A 53 0.03 -10.62 13.92
CA PHE A 53 0.21 -10.36 12.48
C PHE A 53 -0.90 -9.53 11.83
N ASP A 54 -2.00 -9.24 12.52
CA ASP A 54 -3.10 -8.45 11.95
C ASP A 54 -2.90 -6.93 12.10
N LYS A 55 -1.98 -6.51 12.98
CA LYS A 55 -1.60 -5.09 13.16
C LYS A 55 -0.39 -4.66 12.34
N GLN A 56 0.52 -5.59 12.04
CA GLN A 56 1.75 -5.27 11.31
C GLN A 56 1.52 -5.17 9.79
N GLN A 57 0.58 -5.95 9.25
CA GLN A 57 0.21 -5.88 7.84
C GLN A 57 -0.47 -4.56 7.46
N ARG A 58 -1.28 -3.98 8.36
CA ARG A 58 -1.94 -2.68 8.11
C ARG A 58 -0.94 -1.52 8.08
N GLN A 59 0.08 -1.54 8.94
CA GLN A 59 1.04 -0.42 9.04
C GLN A 59 1.90 -0.25 7.78
N THR A 60 2.38 -1.34 7.17
CA THR A 60 3.13 -1.26 5.92
C THR A 60 2.24 -0.83 4.75
N SER A 61 0.99 -1.27 4.71
CA SER A 61 0.03 -0.85 3.66
C SER A 61 -0.26 0.65 3.70
N TRP A 62 -0.38 1.26 4.89
CA TRP A 62 -0.60 2.71 4.99
C TRP A 62 0.58 3.54 4.48
N LEU A 63 1.82 3.09 4.68
CA LEU A 63 2.99 3.78 4.12
C LEU A 63 3.00 3.78 2.59
N ILE A 64 2.65 2.65 1.96
CA ILE A 64 2.57 2.55 0.49
C ILE A 64 1.45 3.46 -0.03
N VAL A 65 0.27 3.43 0.59
CA VAL A 65 -0.84 4.31 0.20
C VAL A 65 -0.46 5.77 0.37
N ALA A 66 0.15 6.15 1.50
CA ALA A 66 0.60 7.52 1.73
C ALA A 66 1.64 7.96 0.70
N LEU A 67 2.64 7.12 0.41
CA LEU A 67 3.67 7.43 -0.57
C LEU A 67 3.11 7.52 -1.99
N ALA A 68 2.26 6.58 -2.40
CA ALA A 68 1.59 6.61 -3.70
C ALA A 68 0.71 7.86 -3.85
N THR A 69 -0.05 8.21 -2.80
CA THR A 69 -0.87 9.43 -2.78
C THR A 69 -0.01 10.68 -2.89
N LEU A 70 1.10 10.75 -2.16
CA LEU A 70 2.02 11.88 -2.20
C LEU A 70 2.65 12.03 -3.59
N LEU A 71 3.11 10.93 -4.20
CA LEU A 71 3.69 10.93 -5.54
C LEU A 71 2.66 11.34 -6.59
N ALA A 72 1.42 10.83 -6.50
CA ALA A 72 0.34 11.23 -7.38
C ALA A 72 0.03 12.73 -7.25
N ALA A 73 -0.11 13.24 -6.03
CA ALA A 73 -0.34 14.66 -5.78
C ALA A 73 0.80 15.54 -6.32
N LEU A 74 2.04 15.13 -6.13
CA LEU A 74 3.21 15.82 -6.65
C LEU A 74 3.21 15.83 -8.19
N ALA A 75 2.97 14.69 -8.82
CA ALA A 75 2.89 14.59 -10.27
C ALA A 75 1.77 15.46 -10.84
N THR A 76 0.57 15.40 -10.25
CA THR A 76 -0.56 16.26 -10.64
C THR A 76 -0.22 17.74 -10.49
N PHE A 77 0.43 18.14 -9.39
CA PHE A 77 0.83 19.52 -9.16
C PHE A 77 1.86 20.00 -10.20
N LEU A 78 2.86 19.18 -10.51
CA LEU A 78 3.87 19.47 -11.53
C LEU A 78 3.25 19.57 -12.92
N LEU A 79 2.33 18.67 -13.29
CA LEU A 79 1.64 18.73 -14.58
C LEU A 79 0.72 19.96 -14.68
N ALA A 80 -0.01 20.27 -13.61
CA ALA A 80 -0.89 21.43 -13.57
C ALA A 80 -0.12 22.74 -13.73
N ARG A 81 1.05 22.88 -13.07
CA ARG A 81 1.89 24.07 -13.17
C ARG A 81 2.76 24.12 -14.41
N GLY A 82 3.32 22.99 -14.83
CA GLY A 82 4.26 22.90 -15.94
C GLY A 82 3.61 22.88 -17.32
N LEU A 83 2.42 22.29 -17.44
CA LEU A 83 1.74 22.14 -18.74
C LEU A 83 0.41 22.87 -18.78
N LEU A 84 -0.51 22.55 -17.85
CA LEU A 84 -1.89 23.03 -17.96
C LEU A 84 -2.00 24.55 -17.83
N ALA A 85 -1.25 25.16 -16.90
CA ALA A 85 -1.26 26.61 -16.71
C ALA A 85 -0.68 27.39 -17.92
N PRO A 86 0.50 27.05 -18.49
CA PRO A 86 0.99 27.68 -19.71
C PRO A 86 0.06 27.50 -20.91
N VAL A 87 -0.47 26.30 -21.11
CA VAL A 87 -1.42 26.01 -22.21
C VAL A 87 -2.66 26.89 -22.09
N LYS A 88 -3.25 26.99 -20.89
CA LYS A 88 -4.41 27.86 -20.66
C LYS A 88 -4.11 29.32 -20.97
N ARG A 89 -2.94 29.85 -20.58
CA ARG A 89 -2.54 31.23 -20.89
C ARG A 89 -2.41 31.45 -22.41
N LEU A 90 -1.88 30.47 -23.13
CA LEU A 90 -1.80 30.55 -24.59
C LEU A 90 -3.19 30.58 -25.22
N VAL A 91 -4.09 29.68 -24.81
CA VAL A 91 -5.48 29.64 -25.29
C VAL A 91 -6.18 30.99 -25.03
N ASP A 92 -6.09 31.50 -23.81
CA ASP A 92 -6.68 32.79 -23.44
C ASP A 92 -6.06 33.94 -24.26
N GLY A 93 -4.74 33.91 -24.48
CA GLY A 93 -4.02 34.88 -25.30
C GLY A 93 -4.46 34.85 -26.76
N THR A 94 -4.60 33.65 -27.35
CA THR A 94 -5.08 33.46 -28.71
C THR A 94 -6.52 33.96 -28.89
N HIS A 95 -7.40 33.73 -27.90
CA HIS A 95 -8.75 34.28 -27.96
C HIS A 95 -8.77 35.82 -27.97
N LYS A 96 -7.93 36.46 -27.15
CA LYS A 96 -7.81 37.94 -27.16
C LYS A 96 -7.24 38.46 -28.48
N LEU A 97 -6.21 37.79 -28.99
CA LEU A 97 -5.60 38.14 -30.27
C LEU A 97 -6.62 38.04 -31.41
N ALA A 98 -7.42 36.97 -31.44
CA ALA A 98 -8.49 36.78 -32.41
C ALA A 98 -9.62 37.80 -32.29
N ALA A 99 -9.83 38.37 -31.09
CA ALA A 99 -10.77 39.45 -30.84
C ALA A 99 -10.20 40.85 -31.22
N GLY A 100 -8.97 40.93 -31.72
CA GLY A 100 -8.32 42.17 -32.16
C GLY A 100 -7.46 42.85 -31.09
N ASP A 101 -7.28 42.26 -29.91
CA ASP A 101 -6.35 42.78 -28.90
C ASP A 101 -4.92 42.27 -29.19
N PHE A 102 -4.20 43.01 -30.02
CA PHE A 102 -2.81 42.71 -30.38
C PHE A 102 -1.79 43.16 -29.33
N THR A 103 -2.22 43.80 -28.23
CA THR A 103 -1.33 44.20 -27.13
C THR A 103 -1.07 43.05 -26.16
N THR A 104 -1.91 42.01 -26.19
CA THR A 104 -1.79 40.83 -25.34
C THR A 104 -0.44 40.11 -25.56
N ARG A 105 0.20 39.70 -24.47
CA ARG A 105 1.45 38.92 -24.45
C ARG A 105 1.33 37.75 -23.48
N VAL A 106 2.02 36.65 -23.80
CA VAL A 106 2.13 35.46 -22.96
C VAL A 106 3.56 35.33 -22.46
N THR A 107 3.77 35.35 -21.14
CA THR A 107 5.11 35.18 -20.56
C THR A 107 5.60 33.74 -20.78
N PRO A 108 6.79 33.53 -21.39
CA PRO A 108 7.40 32.21 -21.47
C PRO A 108 7.82 31.77 -20.05
N THR A 109 7.26 30.68 -19.56
CA THR A 109 7.57 30.14 -18.21
C THR A 109 8.31 28.80 -18.26
N SER A 110 8.62 28.31 -19.45
CA SER A 110 9.36 27.06 -19.68
C SER A 110 10.40 27.27 -20.76
N GLU A 111 11.43 26.43 -20.78
CA GLU A 111 12.48 26.41 -21.81
C GLU A 111 12.24 25.30 -22.86
N ASP A 112 11.07 24.66 -22.79
CA ASP A 112 10.62 23.60 -23.70
C ASP A 112 9.82 24.14 -24.89
N GLU A 113 9.12 23.25 -25.60
CA GLU A 113 8.26 23.57 -26.73
C GLU A 113 7.14 24.57 -26.39
N LEU A 114 6.61 24.57 -25.15
CA LEU A 114 5.59 25.53 -24.72
C LEU A 114 6.20 26.92 -24.52
N GLY A 115 7.43 26.99 -24.02
CA GLY A 115 8.21 28.21 -23.94
C GLY A 115 8.42 28.85 -25.30
N LYS A 116 8.84 28.03 -26.28
CA LYS A 116 9.01 28.46 -27.67
C LYS A 116 7.69 28.91 -28.29
N LEU A 117 6.61 28.17 -28.07
CA LEU A 117 5.28 28.55 -28.58
C LEU A 117 4.79 29.88 -28.01
N ALA A 118 5.10 30.19 -26.74
CA ALA A 118 4.82 31.50 -26.16
C ALA A 118 5.62 32.64 -26.81
N GLN A 119 6.88 32.39 -27.17
CA GLN A 119 7.69 33.36 -27.92
C GLN A 119 7.12 33.59 -29.32
N ASP A 120 6.77 32.52 -30.04
CA ASP A 120 6.17 32.58 -31.37
C ASP A 120 4.84 33.33 -31.34
N PHE A 121 3.99 33.08 -30.33
CA PHE A 121 2.75 33.83 -30.11
C PHE A 121 3.01 35.34 -29.94
N ASN A 122 3.97 35.72 -29.09
CA ASN A 122 4.29 37.13 -28.84
C ASN A 122 4.83 37.83 -30.10
N GLN A 123 5.60 37.11 -30.92
CA GLN A 123 6.12 37.62 -32.18
C GLN A 123 4.98 37.90 -33.16
N LEU A 124 4.03 36.97 -33.30
CA LEU A 124 2.83 37.17 -34.13
C LEU A 124 2.01 38.37 -33.65
N ALA A 125 1.78 38.49 -32.34
CA ALA A 125 1.06 39.63 -31.76
C ALA A 125 1.77 40.97 -32.05
N SER A 126 3.09 41.03 -31.92
CA SER A 126 3.90 42.21 -32.22
C SER A 126 3.88 42.58 -33.71
N THR A 127 3.85 41.60 -34.62
CA THR A 127 3.70 41.85 -36.05
C THR A 127 2.32 42.41 -36.38
N LEU A 128 1.26 41.90 -35.76
CA LEU A 128 -0.10 42.39 -35.99
C LEU A 128 -0.33 43.79 -35.40
N GLU A 129 0.26 44.09 -34.24
CA GLU A 129 0.17 45.41 -33.59
C GLU A 129 0.84 46.53 -34.41
N LYS A 130 1.84 46.19 -35.23
CA LYS A 130 2.60 47.14 -36.06
C LYS A 130 2.00 47.40 -37.44
N ASN A 131 0.95 46.67 -37.84
CA ASN A 131 0.21 46.87 -39.09
C ASN A 131 -1.07 47.67 -38.83
#